data_AF-A0A924HR43-F1
#
_entry.id   AF-A0A924HR43-F1
#
_cell.length_a   1.000
_cell.length_b   1.000
_cell.length_c   1.000
_cell.angle_alpha   90.00
_cell.angle_beta   90.00
_cell.angle_gamma   90.00
#
_symmetry.space_group_name_H-M   'P 1'
#
loop_
_entity.id
_entity.type
_entity.pdbx_description
1 polymer ?
#
loop_
_entity_poly.entity_id
_entity_poly.type
_entity_poly.pdbx_seq_one_letter_code
_entity_poly.pdbx_strand_id
1 'polypeptide(L)' 'MKKVGDYRKILGVTKATELKEIKSIYRGLMKDWHPDKFSESAES' A
#
# COMPACT_ATOMS: atom_id res chain seq x y z
N MET A 1 15.91 -5.76 -11.01
CA MET A 1 15.60 -4.30 -11.02
C MET A 1 14.19 -3.94 -11.50
N LYS A 2 13.55 -4.71 -12.41
CA LYS A 2 12.18 -4.42 -12.91
C LYS A 2 11.13 -4.28 -11.79
N LYS A 3 11.14 -5.21 -10.82
CA LYS A 3 10.18 -5.26 -9.70
C LYS A 3 10.09 -3.98 -8.85
N VAL A 4 11.22 -3.31 -8.59
CA VAL A 4 11.24 -2.10 -7.73
C VAL A 4 10.58 -0.91 -8.44
N GLY A 5 10.68 -0.83 -9.76
CA GLY A 5 9.96 0.19 -10.54
C GLY A 5 8.44 -0.03 -10.50
N ASP A 6 8.02 -1.29 -10.55
CA ASP A 6 6.60 -1.66 -10.53
C ASP A 6 5.97 -1.40 -9.15
N TYR A 7 6.64 -1.75 -8.04
CA TYR A 7 6.17 -1.42 -6.69
C TYR A 7 6.05 0.09 -6.47
N ARG A 8 6.97 0.88 -7.04
CA ARG A 8 6.89 2.34 -6.99
C ARG A 8 5.68 2.90 -7.72
N LYS A 9 5.32 2.32 -8.87
CA LYS A 9 4.09 2.69 -9.61
C LYS A 9 2.82 2.37 -8.82
N ILE A 10 2.75 1.19 -8.19
CA ILE A 10 1.59 0.77 -7.38
C ILE A 10 1.37 1.73 -6.20
N LEU A 11 2.46 2.13 -5.55
CA LEU A 11 2.43 3.05 -4.42
C LEU A 11 2.37 4.54 -4.83
N GLY A 12 2.37 4.84 -6.14
CA GLY A 12 2.35 6.21 -6.64
C GLY A 12 3.60 7.05 -6.32
N VAL A 13 4.73 6.42 -6.00
CA VAL A 13 5.94 7.08 -5.52
C VAL A 13 7.05 7.13 -6.58
N THR A 14 7.81 8.23 -6.60
CA THR A 14 8.95 8.41 -7.51
C THR A 14 10.24 7.85 -6.92
N LYS A 15 11.31 7.81 -7.72
CA LYS A 15 12.63 7.31 -7.29
C LYS A 15 13.29 8.21 -6.21
N ALA A 16 12.87 9.47 -6.11
CA ALA A 16 13.36 10.44 -5.14
C ALA A 16 12.62 10.38 -3.79
N THR A 17 11.51 9.65 -3.71
CA THR A 17 10.69 9.55 -2.51
C THR A 17 11.45 8.86 -1.38
N GLU A 18 11.40 9.45 -0.19
CA GLU A 18 12.12 8.94 0.97
C GLU A 18 11.46 7.68 1.53
N LEU A 19 12.24 6.78 2.16
CA LEU A 19 11.71 5.56 2.77
C LEU A 19 10.63 5.84 3.82
N LYS A 20 10.73 6.99 4.50
CA LYS A 20 9.75 7.43 5.51
C LYS A 20 8.38 7.71 4.90
N GLU A 21 8.34 8.39 3.76
CA GLU A 21 7.10 8.66 3.01
C GLU A 21 6.50 7.37 2.46
N ILE A 22 7.33 6.47 1.90
CA ILE A 22 6.87 5.17 1.40
C ILE A 22 6.18 4.37 2.51
N LYS A 23 6.75 4.35 3.73
CA LYS A 23 6.12 3.69 4.88
C LYS A 23 4.81 4.34 5.30
N SER A 24 4.72 5.67 5.23
CA SER A 24 3.49 6.40 5.56
C SER A 24 2.36 6.09 4.58
N ILE A 25 2.66 6.15 3.26
CA ILE A 25 1.71 5.85 2.18
C ILE A 25 1.23 4.40 2.29
N TYR A 26 2.15 3.45 2.47
CA TYR A 26 1.80 2.03 2.63
C TYR A 26 0.85 1.80 3.81
N ARG A 27 1.12 2.42 4.96
CA ARG A 27 0.24 2.30 6.14
C ARG A 27 -1.14 2.95 5.93
N GLY A 28 -1.19 4.07 5.20
CA GLY A 28 -2.45 4.70 4.80
C GLY A 28 -3.31 3.78 3.94
N LEU A 29 -2.72 3.27 2.84
CA LEU A 29 -3.37 2.31 1.96
C LEU A 29 -3.83 1.05 2.72
N MET A 30 -2.99 0.52 3.61
CA MET A 30 -3.34 -0.66 4.37
C MET A 30 -4.45 -0.40 5.38
N LYS A 31 -4.61 0.83 5.88
CA LYS A 31 -5.75 1.20 6.75
C LYS A 31 -7.04 1.36 5.94
N ASP A 32 -6.94 1.86 4.72
CA ASP A 32 -8.09 2.03 3.84
C ASP A 32 -8.62 0.70 3.34
N TRP A 33 -7.69 -0.24 3.07
CA TRP A 33 -7.96 -1.53 2.45
C TRP A 33 -7.66 -2.74 3.34
N HIS A 34 -7.55 -2.57 4.67
CA HIS A 34 -7.21 -3.70 5.55
C HIS A 34 -8.31 -4.76 5.46
N PRO A 35 -7.98 -6.06 5.31
CA PRO A 35 -8.99 -7.11 5.32
C PRO A 35 -9.84 -7.12 6.60
N ASP A 36 -9.27 -6.77 7.78
CA ASP A 36 -10.08 -6.61 9.01
C ASP A 36 -11.15 -5.52 8.90
N LYS A 37 -10.93 -4.48 8.10
CA LYS A 37 -11.90 -3.39 7.93
C LYS A 37 -13.11 -3.84 7.11
N PHE A 38 -12.95 -4.87 6.28
CA PHE A 38 -14.04 -5.49 5.50
C PHE A 38 -14.50 -6.78 6.17
N SER A 39 -14.78 -6.70 7.47
CA SER A 39 -15.37 -7.78 8.26
C SER A 39 -16.88 -7.92 7.98
N GLU A 40 -17.25 -8.23 6.74
CA GLU A 40 -18.53 -8.79 6.29
C GLU A 40 -18.20 -9.54 4.98
N SER A 41 -18.29 -10.85 4.82
CA SER A 41 -19.32 -11.79 5.30
C SER A 41 -18.74 -13.21 5.42
N ALA A 42 -18.75 -13.77 6.63
CA ALA A 42 -18.89 -15.21 6.85
C ALA A 42 -20.09 -15.46 7.78
N GLU A 43 -21.20 -14.78 7.49
CA GLU A 43 -22.54 -15.31 7.73
C GLU A 43 -23.09 -15.73 6.36
N SER A 44 -23.07 -17.03 6.07
CA SER A 44 -23.94 -17.80 5.16
C SER A 44 -23.48 -19.25 5.13
#